data_AF-E9GXM5-F1
#
_entry.id   AF-E9GXM5-F1
#
_cell.length_a   1.000
_cell.length_b   1.000
_cell.length_c   1.000
_cell.angle_alpha   90.00
_cell.angle_beta   90.00
_cell.angle_gamma   90.00
#
_symmetry.space_group_name_H-M   'P 1'
#
loop_
_entity.id
_entity.type
_entity.pdbx_description
1 polymer ?
#
loop_
_entity_poly.entity_id
_entity_poly.type
_entity_poly.pdbx_seq_one_letter_code
_entity_poly.pdbx_strand_id
1 'polypeptide(L)'
;MKNFRKTRDELTNRLFQMFNKDIFNNFFHPDFSITWNGRLTRTAGYCRHFTKRENGIITFESRIELSVKVVDTPCRLRDTLIHELCHAATWIIDNCRGGHGPVWRKWANQALHTFPELPPITRCHNYEISYKFYYNCVSCKYSIGRHSKSIDTSTHVCPVCRGQLQLSKEPSSRVNENAEVKPKDKTPRTPNAFALFVKDNYAAIKSSRTDLPHAAVMKLLSAKFAESKLKLV
;
A
#
# COMPACT_ATOMS: atom_id res chain seq x y z
N MET A 1 -1.61 10.38 9.57
CA MET A 1 -0.72 11.19 8.69
C MET A 1 -1.21 11.12 7.25
N LYS A 2 -1.93 12.13 6.75
CA LYS A 2 -2.62 12.09 5.43
C LYS A 2 -1.69 12.19 4.20
N ASN A 3 -0.38 12.40 4.40
CA ASN A 3 0.56 12.71 3.31
C ASN A 3 1.65 11.65 3.08
N PHE A 4 1.73 10.58 3.87
CA PHE A 4 2.82 9.60 3.76
C PHE A 4 2.98 9.06 2.33
N ARG A 5 1.89 8.73 1.65
CA ARG A 5 1.95 8.22 0.27
C ARG A 5 2.63 9.19 -0.72
N LYS A 6 2.50 10.49 -0.50
CA LYS A 6 3.12 11.53 -1.36
C LYS A 6 4.59 11.76 -1.02
N THR A 7 4.97 11.55 0.24
CA THR A 7 6.31 11.85 0.75
C THR A 7 7.16 10.61 0.97
N ARG A 8 6.62 9.41 0.71
CA ARG A 8 7.30 8.14 1.04
C ARG A 8 8.62 7.98 0.32
N ASP A 9 8.72 8.40 -0.94
CA ASP A 9 9.93 8.21 -1.75
C ASP A 9 11.05 9.12 -1.23
N GLU A 10 10.71 10.37 -0.94
CA GLU A 10 11.62 11.31 -0.26
C GLU A 10 12.06 10.79 1.11
N LEU A 11 11.13 10.30 1.92
CA LEU A 11 11.43 9.76 3.24
C LEU A 11 12.30 8.49 3.15
N THR A 12 12.04 7.60 2.19
CA THR A 12 12.88 6.42 1.93
C THR A 12 14.31 6.84 1.63
N ASN A 13 14.51 7.83 0.76
CA ASN A 13 15.84 8.31 0.41
C ASN A 13 16.57 8.93 1.59
N ARG A 14 15.89 9.78 2.39
CA ARG A 14 16.48 10.38 3.59
C ARG A 14 16.87 9.32 4.62
N LEU A 15 15.99 8.35 4.88
CA LEU A 15 16.29 7.25 5.81
C LEU A 15 17.44 6.38 5.29
N PHE A 16 17.46 6.06 4.00
CA PHE A 16 18.55 5.30 3.40
C PHE A 16 19.89 6.01 3.56
N GLN A 17 19.97 7.30 3.23
CA GLN A 17 21.21 8.08 3.37
C GLN A 17 21.70 8.11 4.82
N MET A 18 20.79 8.35 5.76
CA MET A 18 21.09 8.36 7.20
C MET A 18 21.59 6.99 7.68
N PHE A 19 20.85 5.92 7.39
CA PHE A 19 21.25 4.57 7.80
C PHE A 19 22.55 4.12 7.13
N ASN A 20 22.73 4.39 5.84
CA ASN A 20 23.95 4.03 5.12
C ASN A 20 25.17 4.71 5.75
N LYS A 21 25.05 6.01 6.06
CA LYS A 21 26.11 6.77 6.70
C LYS A 21 26.40 6.29 8.12
N ASP A 22 25.38 6.21 8.96
CA ASP A 22 25.57 6.12 10.42
C ASP A 22 25.64 4.67 10.93
N ILE A 23 25.18 3.68 10.15
CA ILE A 23 25.18 2.24 10.53
C ILE A 23 26.10 1.44 9.62
N PHE A 24 26.05 1.71 8.31
CA PHE A 24 26.69 0.88 7.29
C PHE A 24 27.93 1.53 6.67
N ASN A 25 28.49 2.57 7.30
CA ASN A 25 29.75 3.23 6.90
C ASN A 25 29.84 3.61 5.41
N ASN A 26 28.72 3.97 4.79
CA ASN A 26 28.59 4.24 3.34
C ASN A 26 29.02 3.09 2.42
N PHE A 27 28.96 1.84 2.87
CA PHE A 27 29.25 0.67 2.02
C PHE A 27 28.21 0.47 0.90
N PHE A 28 26.98 0.95 1.06
CA PHE A 28 26.01 0.92 -0.04
C PHE A 28 26.25 2.08 -1.00
N HIS A 29 26.20 1.79 -2.30
CA HIS A 29 26.29 2.81 -3.35
C HIS A 29 25.14 3.84 -3.20
N PRO A 30 25.36 5.13 -3.50
CA PRO A 30 24.28 6.13 -3.47
C PRO A 30 23.05 5.76 -4.31
N ASP A 31 23.27 5.07 -5.43
CA ASP A 31 22.21 4.55 -6.32
C ASP A 31 21.68 3.16 -5.92
N PHE A 32 21.82 2.76 -4.65
CA PHE A 32 21.31 1.48 -4.17
C PHE A 32 19.81 1.34 -4.44
N SER A 33 19.42 0.23 -5.08
CA SER A 33 18.07 0.07 -5.61
C SER A 33 17.05 -0.24 -4.50
N ILE A 34 16.22 0.75 -4.17
CA ILE A 34 15.06 0.62 -3.28
C ILE A 34 13.80 0.98 -4.08
N THR A 35 12.87 0.05 -4.19
CA THR A 35 11.65 0.24 -5.01
C THR A 35 10.38 -0.11 -4.25
N TRP A 36 9.26 0.46 -4.67
CA TRP A 36 7.95 0.18 -4.10
C TRP A 36 7.16 -0.82 -4.95
N ASN A 37 6.76 -1.94 -4.34
CA ASN A 37 6.07 -3.02 -5.01
C ASN A 37 4.61 -3.15 -4.54
N GLY A 38 3.65 -2.91 -5.44
CA GLY A 38 2.20 -3.02 -5.17
C GLY A 38 1.67 -4.46 -5.14
N ARG A 39 2.47 -5.44 -5.57
CA ARG A 39 2.14 -6.88 -5.56
C ARG A 39 2.46 -7.54 -4.20
N LEU A 40 3.34 -6.95 -3.40
CA LEU A 40 3.57 -7.40 -2.03
C LEU A 40 2.34 -7.05 -1.17
N THR A 41 1.59 -8.09 -0.76
CA THR A 41 0.32 -7.92 -0.02
C THR A 41 0.35 -8.46 1.41
N ARG A 42 1.36 -9.27 1.75
CA ARG A 42 1.51 -9.92 3.06
C ARG A 42 2.84 -9.62 3.74
N THR A 43 3.86 -9.25 2.96
CA THR A 43 5.20 -8.95 3.45
C THR A 43 5.45 -7.45 3.31
N ALA A 44 6.08 -6.86 4.33
CA ALA A 44 6.39 -5.43 4.37
C ALA A 44 7.52 -5.03 3.43
N GLY A 45 8.58 -5.83 3.37
CA GLY A 45 9.74 -5.62 2.53
C GLY A 45 10.37 -6.94 2.11
N TYR A 46 11.27 -6.88 1.14
CA TYR A 46 12.09 -8.03 0.76
C TYR A 46 13.41 -7.58 0.13
N CYS A 47 14.52 -8.08 0.66
CA CYS A 47 15.84 -7.95 0.08
C CYS A 47 16.16 -9.10 -0.90
N ARG A 48 16.60 -8.76 -2.12
CA ARG A 48 17.11 -9.71 -3.11
C ARG A 48 18.62 -9.57 -3.22
N HIS A 49 19.29 -10.71 -3.27
CA HIS A 49 20.74 -10.81 -3.40
C HIS A 49 21.12 -11.27 -4.81
N PHE A 50 22.19 -10.69 -5.35
CA PHE A 50 22.76 -11.01 -6.64
C PHE A 50 24.27 -11.19 -6.49
N THR A 51 24.83 -12.09 -7.29
CA THR A 51 26.27 -12.19 -7.50
C THR A 51 26.55 -11.82 -8.94
N LYS A 52 27.39 -10.82 -9.16
CA LYS A 52 27.85 -10.44 -10.47
C LYS A 52 29.29 -10.92 -10.64
N ARG A 53 29.60 -11.41 -11.85
CA ARG A 53 30.95 -11.85 -12.22
C ARG A 53 31.35 -11.11 -13.49
N GLU A 54 32.31 -10.22 -13.37
CA GLU A 54 32.85 -9.45 -14.51
C GLU A 54 34.37 -9.48 -14.46
N ASN A 55 35.00 -9.83 -15.58
CA ASN A 55 36.47 -9.88 -15.73
C ASN A 55 37.18 -10.69 -14.62
N GLY A 56 36.54 -11.76 -14.13
CA GLY A 56 37.07 -12.59 -13.04
C GLY A 56 36.85 -12.03 -11.62
N ILE A 57 36.32 -10.81 -11.49
CA ILE A 57 35.97 -10.19 -10.21
C ILE A 57 34.53 -10.57 -9.83
N ILE A 58 34.35 -11.02 -8.59
CA ILE A 58 33.05 -11.33 -8.01
C ILE A 58 32.59 -10.13 -7.17
N THR A 59 31.42 -9.58 -7.48
CA THR A 59 30.78 -8.55 -6.64
C THR A 59 29.44 -9.04 -6.13
N PHE A 60 29.10 -8.59 -4.93
CA PHE A 60 27.86 -8.92 -4.25
C PHE A 60 26.96 -7.70 -4.24
N GLU A 61 25.76 -7.84 -4.79
CA GLU A 61 24.80 -6.75 -4.93
C GLU A 61 23.48 -7.14 -4.28
N SER A 62 22.70 -6.15 -3.85
CA SER A 62 21.35 -6.35 -3.34
C SER A 62 20.40 -5.27 -3.84
N ARG A 63 19.10 -5.58 -3.86
CA ARG A 63 18.03 -4.58 -4.01
C ARG A 63 16.91 -4.83 -3.03
N ILE A 64 16.23 -3.78 -2.62
CA ILE A 64 15.12 -3.83 -1.67
C ILE A 64 13.81 -3.48 -2.37
N GLU A 65 12.77 -4.27 -2.10
CA GLU A 65 11.40 -4.00 -2.51
C GLU A 65 10.52 -3.78 -1.28
N LEU A 66 9.86 -2.62 -1.18
CA LEU A 66 8.96 -2.26 -0.09
C LEU A 66 7.50 -2.34 -0.52
N SER A 67 6.64 -2.87 0.34
CA SER A 67 5.21 -3.03 0.04
C SER A 67 4.44 -1.73 0.17
N VAL A 68 3.77 -1.33 -0.91
CA VAL A 68 2.83 -0.20 -0.90
C VAL A 68 1.63 -0.43 0.04
N LYS A 69 1.28 -1.69 0.29
CA LYS A 69 0.05 -2.08 1.00
C LYS A 69 0.26 -2.35 2.48
N VAL A 70 1.48 -2.70 2.86
CA VAL A 70 1.85 -3.06 4.23
C VAL A 70 2.64 -1.95 4.91
N VAL A 71 3.55 -1.30 4.17
CA VAL A 71 4.33 -0.15 4.67
C VAL A 71 3.55 1.12 4.34
N ASP A 72 2.61 1.47 5.22
CA ASP A 72 1.62 2.55 5.03
C ASP A 72 1.78 3.71 6.03
N THR A 73 2.82 3.67 6.88
CA THR A 73 3.17 4.74 7.82
C THR A 73 4.68 4.98 7.85
N PRO A 74 5.14 6.18 8.28
CA PRO A 74 6.57 6.47 8.43
C PRO A 74 7.31 5.49 9.35
N CYS A 75 6.72 5.10 10.49
CA CYS A 75 7.34 4.16 11.41
C CYS A 75 7.55 2.80 10.77
N ARG A 76 6.53 2.28 10.07
CA ARG A 76 6.66 1.02 9.33
C ARG A 76 7.73 1.10 8.24
N LEU A 77 7.87 2.24 7.58
CA LEU A 77 8.93 2.44 6.58
C LEU A 77 10.31 2.38 7.21
N ARG A 78 10.53 3.13 8.29
CA ARG A 78 11.78 3.13 9.04
C ARG A 78 12.17 1.71 9.47
N ASP A 79 11.25 1.03 10.16
CA ASP A 79 11.50 -0.28 10.76
C ASP A 79 11.72 -1.37 9.70
N THR A 80 10.95 -1.34 8.62
CA THR A 80 11.13 -2.28 7.52
C THR A 80 12.37 -1.99 6.70
N LEU A 81 12.67 -0.72 6.40
CA LEU A 81 13.84 -0.37 5.60
C LEU A 81 15.13 -0.77 6.31
N ILE A 82 15.28 -0.46 7.59
CA ILE A 82 16.49 -0.82 8.35
C ILE A 82 16.67 -2.34 8.44
N HIS A 83 15.57 -3.08 8.62
CA HIS A 83 15.57 -4.55 8.61
C HIS A 83 16.10 -5.11 7.28
N GLU A 84 15.57 -4.64 6.16
CA GLU A 84 15.98 -5.10 4.83
C GLU A 84 17.42 -4.65 4.51
N LEU A 85 17.86 -3.48 4.98
CA LEU A 85 19.25 -3.04 4.85
C LEU A 85 20.21 -3.91 5.67
N CYS A 86 19.81 -4.41 6.85
CA CYS A 86 20.61 -5.39 7.58
C CYS A 86 20.83 -6.67 6.75
N HIS A 87 19.82 -7.16 6.02
CA HIS A 87 20.01 -8.28 5.07
C HIS A 87 20.95 -7.90 3.92
N ALA A 88 20.80 -6.70 3.35
CA ALA A 88 21.69 -6.23 2.31
C ALA A 88 23.16 -6.16 2.79
N ALA A 89 23.38 -5.72 4.04
CA ALA A 89 24.69 -5.62 4.66
C ALA A 89 25.37 -6.98 4.83
N THR A 90 24.63 -8.00 5.30
CA THR A 90 25.21 -9.35 5.44
C THR A 90 25.75 -9.87 4.11
N TRP A 91 25.07 -9.55 3.00
CA TRP A 91 25.47 -10.02 1.69
C TRP A 91 26.56 -9.17 1.03
N ILE A 92 26.42 -7.84 1.05
CA ILE A 92 27.33 -6.91 0.36
C ILE A 92 28.64 -6.72 1.14
N ILE A 93 28.57 -6.69 2.47
CA ILE A 93 29.72 -6.33 3.33
C ILE A 93 30.39 -7.59 3.87
N ASP A 94 29.61 -8.52 4.46
CA ASP A 94 30.19 -9.72 5.07
C ASP A 94 30.21 -10.94 4.13
N ASN A 95 29.77 -10.81 2.88
CA ASN A 95 29.70 -11.89 1.89
C ASN A 95 28.96 -13.14 2.40
N CYS A 96 27.99 -12.95 3.28
CA CYS A 96 27.25 -13.99 3.97
C CYS A 96 25.79 -13.99 3.51
N ARG A 97 25.39 -15.09 2.85
CA ARG A 97 23.99 -15.30 2.50
C ARG A 97 23.27 -16.02 3.64
N GLY A 98 22.20 -15.44 4.14
CA GLY A 98 21.40 -16.06 5.19
C GLY A 98 20.16 -15.25 5.55
N GLY A 99 19.41 -15.77 6.53
CA GLY A 99 18.33 -15.03 7.18
C GLY A 99 18.85 -14.31 8.43
N HIS A 100 18.08 -14.35 9.52
CA HIS A 100 18.37 -13.63 10.78
C HIS A 100 19.42 -14.32 11.69
N GLY A 101 20.52 -14.79 11.10
CA GLY A 101 21.64 -15.42 11.78
C GLY A 101 22.51 -14.45 12.59
N PRO A 102 23.67 -14.89 13.13
CA PRO A 102 24.57 -14.04 13.91
C PRO A 102 25.04 -12.78 13.17
N VAL A 103 25.38 -12.90 11.88
CA VAL A 103 25.83 -11.76 11.05
C VAL A 103 24.72 -10.72 10.88
N TRP A 104 23.49 -11.16 10.63
CA TRP A 104 22.35 -10.23 10.57
C TRP A 104 22.11 -9.55 11.91
N ARG A 105 22.21 -10.31 13.02
CA ARG A 105 22.03 -9.77 14.38
C ARG A 105 23.10 -8.76 14.75
N LYS A 106 24.35 -8.94 14.29
CA LYS A 106 25.42 -7.95 14.43
C LYS A 106 24.98 -6.60 13.85
N TRP A 107 24.45 -6.58 12.62
CA TRP A 107 23.95 -5.32 12.01
C TRP A 107 22.71 -4.76 12.69
N ALA A 108 21.76 -5.62 13.09
CA ALA A 108 20.59 -5.19 13.83
C ALA A 108 20.97 -4.55 15.19
N ASN A 109 21.94 -5.13 15.89
CA ASN A 109 22.46 -4.58 17.15
C ASN A 109 23.25 -3.29 16.92
N GLN A 110 24.05 -3.21 15.84
CA GLN A 110 24.73 -1.97 15.46
C GLN A 110 23.72 -0.85 15.24
N ALA A 111 22.64 -1.13 14.50
CA ALA A 111 21.57 -0.17 14.27
C ALA A 111 20.90 0.32 15.57
N LEU A 112 20.61 -0.60 16.51
CA LEU A 112 20.05 -0.26 17.83
C LEU A 112 21.05 0.47 18.73
N HIS A 113 22.34 0.26 18.55
CA HIS A 113 23.38 1.01 19.26
C HIS A 113 23.51 2.44 18.72
N THR A 114 23.48 2.61 17.39
CA THR A 114 23.52 3.92 16.74
C THR A 114 22.25 4.73 17.02
N PHE A 115 21.08 4.08 17.01
CA PHE A 115 19.78 4.71 17.25
C PHE A 115 19.02 3.99 18.37
N PRO A 116 19.32 4.30 19.66
CA PRO A 116 18.69 3.66 20.82
C PRO A 116 17.17 3.87 20.92
N GLU A 117 16.62 4.87 20.22
CA GLU A 117 15.20 5.16 20.15
C GLU A 117 14.42 4.24 19.19
N LEU A 118 15.12 3.43 18.40
CA LEU A 118 14.47 2.45 17.52
C LEU A 118 13.82 1.34 18.36
N PRO A 119 12.63 0.85 17.94
CA PRO A 119 12.12 -0.38 18.50
C PRO A 119 13.06 -1.54 18.14
N PRO A 120 13.03 -2.65 18.90
CA PRO A 120 13.83 -3.82 18.59
C PRO A 120 13.64 -4.27 17.14
N ILE A 121 14.75 -4.43 16.40
CA ILE A 121 14.72 -4.92 15.02
C ILE A 121 14.58 -6.45 15.08
N THR A 122 13.33 -6.91 15.02
CA THR A 122 12.99 -8.34 15.12
C THR A 122 13.11 -9.05 13.78
N ARG A 123 12.98 -10.39 13.80
CA ARG A 123 13.01 -11.23 12.59
C ARG A 123 11.79 -11.03 11.69
N CYS A 124 10.65 -10.69 12.28
CA CYS A 124 9.37 -10.56 11.59
C CYS A 124 8.64 -9.31 12.08
N HIS A 125 8.04 -8.59 11.14
CA HIS A 125 7.10 -7.51 11.44
C HIS A 125 5.72 -8.11 11.67
N ASN A 126 5.09 -7.81 12.82
CA ASN A 126 3.72 -8.22 13.11
C ASN A 126 2.73 -7.07 12.83
N TYR A 127 2.73 -6.57 11.60
CA TYR A 127 1.87 -5.46 11.21
C TYR A 127 0.43 -5.92 10.99
N GLU A 128 -0.53 -5.22 11.60
CA GLU A 128 -1.93 -5.35 11.21
C GLU A 128 -2.13 -4.74 9.81
N ILE A 129 -2.49 -5.58 8.84
CA ILE A 129 -2.72 -5.16 7.45
C ILE A 129 -4.17 -4.74 7.30
N SER A 130 -4.38 -3.49 6.92
CA SER A 130 -5.71 -2.98 6.64
C SER A 130 -6.16 -3.38 5.23
N TYR A 131 -7.31 -4.04 5.14
CA TYR A 131 -7.92 -4.40 3.86
C TYR A 131 -9.11 -3.50 3.56
N LYS A 132 -9.32 -3.17 2.28
CA LYS A 132 -10.43 -2.33 1.83
C LYS A 132 -11.72 -3.14 1.60
N PHE A 133 -11.55 -4.42 1.31
CA PHE A 133 -12.62 -5.33 0.91
C PHE A 133 -12.50 -6.60 1.73
N TYR A 134 -13.57 -6.97 2.43
CA TYR A 134 -13.66 -8.24 3.14
C TYR A 134 -14.72 -9.11 2.46
N TYR A 135 -14.43 -10.38 2.32
CA TYR A 135 -15.37 -11.38 1.86
C TYR A 135 -15.72 -12.27 3.03
N ASN A 136 -16.95 -12.10 3.54
CA ASN A 136 -17.46 -12.78 4.73
C ASN A 136 -18.40 -13.91 4.27
N CYS A 137 -18.27 -15.09 4.85
CA CYS A 137 -19.26 -16.14 4.64
C CYS A 137 -20.55 -15.80 5.38
N VAL A 138 -21.69 -16.05 4.74
CA VAL A 138 -23.01 -15.86 5.36
C VAL A 138 -23.39 -16.99 6.32
N SER A 139 -22.76 -18.17 6.19
CA SER A 139 -23.13 -19.39 6.92
C SER A 139 -22.11 -19.82 7.98
N CYS A 140 -20.92 -19.20 8.03
CA CYS A 140 -19.90 -19.51 9.04
C CYS A 140 -19.02 -18.29 9.34
N LYS A 141 -18.10 -18.42 10.31
CA LYS A 141 -17.24 -17.31 10.76
C LYS A 141 -16.10 -16.95 9.79
N TYR A 142 -15.98 -17.62 8.64
CA TYR A 142 -14.92 -17.36 7.67
C TYR A 142 -14.98 -15.92 7.12
N SER A 143 -13.83 -15.22 7.16
CA SER A 143 -13.64 -13.91 6.56
C SER A 143 -12.25 -13.80 5.94
N ILE A 144 -12.17 -13.13 4.78
CA ILE A 144 -10.90 -12.88 4.13
C ILE A 144 -10.79 -11.44 3.62
N GLY A 145 -9.70 -10.78 4.00
CA GLY A 145 -9.37 -9.43 3.55
C GLY A 145 -8.66 -9.41 2.19
N ARG A 146 -8.99 -8.40 1.38
CA ARG A 146 -8.43 -8.12 0.05
C ARG A 146 -8.23 -6.61 -0.16
N HIS A 147 -7.21 -6.27 -0.94
CA HIS A 147 -6.93 -4.88 -1.34
C HIS A 147 -7.68 -4.44 -2.61
N SER A 148 -8.28 -5.37 -3.34
CA SER A 148 -9.16 -5.14 -4.50
C SER A 148 -10.38 -6.06 -4.42
N LYS A 149 -11.43 -5.75 -5.20
CA LYS A 149 -12.59 -6.64 -5.36
C LYS A 149 -12.23 -7.80 -6.30
N SER A 150 -11.38 -8.71 -5.83
CA SER A 150 -10.78 -9.78 -6.65
C SER A 150 -11.51 -11.11 -6.59
N ILE A 151 -12.50 -11.27 -5.72
CA ILE A 151 -13.29 -12.49 -5.61
C ILE A 151 -14.67 -12.20 -6.19
N ASP A 152 -15.08 -13.01 -7.15
CA ASP A 152 -16.43 -13.04 -7.69
C ASP A 152 -17.29 -13.97 -6.84
N THR A 153 -18.22 -13.38 -6.08
CA THR A 153 -19.09 -14.10 -5.15
C THR A 153 -20.18 -14.93 -5.84
N SER A 154 -20.34 -14.80 -7.16
CA SER A 154 -21.27 -15.65 -7.93
C SER A 154 -20.67 -17.02 -8.27
N THR A 155 -19.34 -17.09 -8.38
CA THR A 155 -18.61 -18.30 -8.78
C THR A 155 -17.81 -18.91 -7.62
N HIS A 156 -17.36 -18.08 -6.67
CA HIS A 156 -16.54 -18.52 -5.55
C HIS A 156 -17.35 -18.66 -4.27
N VAL A 157 -17.14 -19.80 -3.59
CA VAL A 157 -17.79 -20.14 -2.32
C VAL A 157 -16.82 -20.11 -1.15
N CYS A 158 -17.35 -20.16 0.07
CA CYS A 158 -16.54 -20.28 1.28
C CYS A 158 -15.69 -21.56 1.24
N PRO A 159 -14.37 -21.49 1.49
CA PRO A 159 -13.51 -22.67 1.47
C PRO A 159 -13.73 -23.60 2.67
N VAL A 160 -14.45 -23.15 3.71
CA VAL A 160 -14.73 -23.92 4.93
C VAL A 160 -16.03 -24.70 4.80
N CYS A 161 -17.15 -24.02 4.54
CA CYS A 161 -18.49 -24.63 4.53
C CYS A 161 -19.16 -24.66 3.15
N ARG A 162 -18.49 -24.17 2.09
CA ARG A 162 -19.04 -24.01 0.73
C ARG A 162 -20.27 -23.09 0.62
N GLY A 163 -20.61 -22.34 1.68
CA GLY A 163 -21.66 -21.34 1.67
C GLY A 163 -21.29 -20.07 0.87
N GLN A 164 -22.28 -19.20 0.64
CA GLN A 164 -22.11 -17.97 -0.14
C GLN A 164 -21.20 -16.96 0.57
N LEU A 165 -20.42 -16.21 -0.22
CA LEU A 165 -19.60 -15.09 0.26
C LEU A 165 -20.30 -13.76 -0.03
N GLN A 166 -20.20 -12.81 0.91
CA GLN A 166 -20.69 -11.45 0.75
C GLN A 166 -19.55 -10.44 0.92
N LEU A 167 -19.51 -9.45 0.03
CA LEU A 167 -18.56 -8.35 0.10
C LEU A 167 -18.97 -7.32 1.15
N SER A 168 -18.06 -6.98 2.06
CA SER A 168 -18.21 -5.99 3.11
C SER A 168 -16.96 -5.11 3.24
N LYS A 169 -17.01 -4.10 4.12
CA LYS A 169 -15.87 -3.26 4.48
C LYS A 169 -15.14 -3.74 5.74
N GLU A 170 -15.72 -4.69 6.47
CA GLU A 170 -15.24 -5.14 7.78
C GLU A 170 -15.33 -6.67 7.90
N PRO A 171 -14.41 -7.30 8.64
CA PRO A 171 -14.42 -8.74 8.83
C PRO A 171 -15.62 -9.20 9.66
N SER A 172 -16.07 -10.45 9.47
CA SER A 172 -17.19 -11.06 10.19
C SER A 172 -17.06 -10.97 11.71
N SER A 173 -15.84 -11.06 12.25
CA SER A 173 -15.57 -10.98 13.69
C SER A 173 -15.85 -9.63 14.35
N ARG A 174 -15.99 -8.54 13.56
CA ARG A 174 -16.33 -7.20 14.06
C ARG A 174 -17.79 -6.83 13.85
N VAL A 175 -18.54 -7.64 13.09
CA VAL A 175 -19.97 -7.42 12.90
C VAL A 175 -20.66 -8.04 14.11
N ASN A 176 -21.17 -7.20 15.02
CA ASN A 176 -21.92 -7.63 16.20
C ASN A 176 -22.94 -8.71 15.84
N GLU A 177 -22.91 -9.84 16.55
CA GLU A 177 -23.75 -11.03 16.33
C GLU A 177 -25.29 -10.77 16.45
N ASN A 178 -25.72 -9.52 16.68
CA ASN A 178 -27.12 -9.12 16.84
C ASN A 178 -27.66 -8.17 15.74
N ALA A 179 -26.97 -7.98 14.63
CA ALA A 179 -27.54 -7.26 13.49
C ALA A 179 -28.41 -8.22 12.66
N GLU A 180 -29.71 -8.28 12.96
CA GLU A 180 -30.72 -8.81 12.03
C GLU A 180 -30.41 -8.32 10.62
N VAL A 181 -30.32 -9.27 9.68
CA VAL A 181 -30.20 -9.00 8.25
C VAL A 181 -31.52 -8.39 7.78
N LYS A 182 -31.73 -7.10 8.06
CA LYS A 182 -32.68 -6.31 7.29
C LYS A 182 -32.04 -6.04 5.93
N PRO A 183 -32.69 -6.38 4.80
CA PRO A 183 -32.21 -5.98 3.50
C PRO A 183 -32.01 -4.46 3.53
N LYS A 184 -30.78 -4.01 3.28
CA LYS A 184 -30.48 -2.58 3.15
C LYS A 184 -31.25 -2.06 1.95
N ASP A 185 -32.39 -1.45 2.22
CA ASP A 185 -33.01 -0.52 1.29
C ASP A 185 -31.96 0.48 0.85
N LYS A 186 -31.87 0.66 -0.47
CA LYS A 186 -30.99 1.64 -1.09
C LYS A 186 -31.46 3.01 -0.61
N THR A 187 -30.81 3.57 0.42
CA THR A 187 -30.96 4.98 0.77
C THR A 187 -30.79 5.79 -0.52
N PRO A 188 -31.79 6.59 -0.95
CA PRO A 188 -31.68 7.38 -2.15
C PRO A 188 -30.43 8.25 -2.05
N ARG A 189 -29.50 8.11 -3.00
CA ARG A 189 -28.36 9.02 -3.08
C ARG A 189 -28.92 10.39 -3.46
N THR A 190 -29.05 11.28 -2.49
CA THR A 190 -29.28 12.70 -2.77
C THR A 190 -28.17 13.16 -3.72
N PRO A 191 -28.49 13.58 -4.96
CA PRO A 191 -27.47 13.97 -5.92
C PRO A 191 -26.70 15.17 -5.35
N ASN A 192 -25.36 15.14 -5.45
CA ASN A 192 -24.55 16.28 -5.04
C ASN A 192 -24.86 17.50 -5.94
N ALA A 193 -24.49 18.70 -5.51
CA ALA A 193 -24.85 19.94 -6.22
C ALA A 193 -24.36 19.97 -7.69
N PHE A 194 -23.24 19.31 -7.98
CA PHE A 194 -22.75 19.18 -9.35
C PHE A 194 -23.63 18.23 -10.19
N ALA A 195 -24.09 17.12 -9.61
CA ALA A 195 -24.98 16.18 -10.29
C ALA A 195 -26.35 16.80 -10.60
N LEU A 196 -26.88 17.65 -9.71
CA LEU A 196 -28.06 18.47 -10.00
C LEU A 196 -27.78 19.45 -11.14
N PHE A 197 -26.67 20.19 -11.07
CA PHE A 197 -26.30 21.14 -12.12
C PHE A 197 -26.13 20.48 -13.49
N VAL A 198 -25.50 19.32 -13.55
CA VAL A 198 -25.37 18.53 -14.79
C VAL A 198 -26.75 18.10 -15.27
N LYS A 199 -27.62 17.59 -14.40
CA LYS A 199 -28.98 17.18 -14.78
C LYS A 199 -29.76 18.34 -15.42
N ASP A 200 -29.67 19.53 -14.84
CA ASP A 200 -30.45 20.69 -15.29
C ASP A 200 -29.91 21.32 -16.58
N ASN A 201 -28.59 21.22 -16.84
CA ASN A 201 -27.94 21.92 -17.95
C ASN A 201 -27.51 21.01 -19.11
N TYR A 202 -27.49 19.68 -18.93
CA TYR A 202 -26.94 18.74 -19.92
C TYR A 202 -27.74 18.75 -21.23
N ALA A 203 -29.08 18.72 -21.16
CA ALA A 203 -29.94 18.72 -22.34
C ALA A 203 -29.75 19.97 -23.20
N ALA A 204 -29.71 21.16 -22.57
CA ALA A 204 -29.51 22.43 -23.27
C ALA A 204 -28.16 22.52 -23.99
N ILE A 205 -27.08 22.03 -23.35
CA ILE A 205 -25.74 22.06 -23.96
C ILE A 205 -25.61 21.02 -25.06
N LYS A 206 -26.19 19.82 -24.88
CA LYS A 206 -26.15 18.78 -25.91
C LYS A 206 -26.96 19.16 -27.15
N SER A 207 -28.11 19.82 -26.98
CA SER A 207 -28.94 20.27 -28.09
C SER A 207 -28.37 21.48 -28.82
N SER A 208 -27.66 22.39 -28.13
CA SER A 208 -27.00 23.54 -28.79
C SER A 208 -25.67 23.18 -29.46
N ARG A 209 -25.03 22.08 -29.03
CA ARG A 209 -23.73 21.61 -29.52
C ARG A 209 -23.77 20.11 -29.80
N THR A 210 -24.57 19.73 -30.80
CA THR A 210 -24.69 18.34 -31.27
C THR A 210 -23.41 17.81 -31.91
N ASP A 211 -22.48 18.69 -32.25
CA ASP A 211 -21.13 18.41 -32.75
C ASP A 211 -20.18 17.85 -31.68
N LEU A 212 -20.50 18.01 -30.39
CA LEU A 212 -19.58 17.65 -29.31
C LEU A 212 -19.80 16.24 -28.76
N PRO A 213 -18.73 15.43 -28.62
CA PRO A 213 -18.82 14.15 -27.95
C PRO A 213 -19.13 14.35 -26.46
N HIS A 214 -19.75 13.34 -25.84
CA HIS A 214 -20.18 13.39 -24.43
C HIS A 214 -19.10 13.88 -23.46
N ALA A 215 -17.84 13.46 -23.65
CA ALA A 215 -16.71 13.87 -22.82
C ALA A 215 -16.44 15.39 -22.89
N ALA A 216 -16.59 16.01 -24.07
CA ALA A 216 -16.42 17.46 -24.24
C ALA A 216 -17.57 18.24 -23.59
N VAL A 217 -18.81 17.74 -23.68
CA VAL A 217 -19.98 18.31 -23.01
C VAL A 217 -19.80 18.30 -21.48
N MET A 218 -19.30 17.20 -20.92
CA MET A 218 -19.03 17.09 -19.47
C MET A 218 -17.91 18.04 -19.01
N LYS A 219 -16.89 18.25 -19.84
CA LYS A 219 -15.81 19.22 -19.56
C LYS A 219 -16.34 20.66 -19.53
N LEU A 220 -17.23 21.01 -20.47
CA LEU A 220 -17.87 22.33 -20.52
C LEU A 220 -18.79 22.57 -19.32
N LEU A 221 -19.59 21.57 -18.92
CA LEU A 221 -20.43 21.64 -17.73
C LEU A 221 -19.61 21.82 -16.44
N SER A 222 -18.45 21.17 -16.36
CA SER A 222 -17.54 21.33 -15.22
C SER A 222 -16.97 22.75 -15.13
N ALA A 223 -16.59 23.35 -16.27
CA ALA A 223 -16.13 24.74 -16.32
C ALA A 223 -17.24 25.73 -15.94
N LYS A 224 -18.45 25.56 -16.51
CA LYS A 224 -19.61 26.40 -16.18
C LYS A 224 -20.03 26.31 -14.71
N PHE A 225 -19.91 25.13 -14.09
CA PHE A 225 -20.18 24.95 -12.67
C PHE A 225 -19.11 25.60 -11.77
N ALA A 226 -17.85 25.62 -12.21
CA ALA A 226 -16.78 26.32 -11.49
C ALA A 226 -16.99 27.85 -11.55
N GLU A 227 -17.37 28.38 -12.71
CA GLU A 227 -17.71 29.80 -12.90
C GLU A 227 -18.95 30.22 -12.10
N SER A 228 -19.99 29.37 -12.04
CA SER A 228 -21.19 29.70 -11.25
C SER A 228 -20.90 29.79 -9.75
N LYS A 229 -19.88 29.06 -9.26
CA LYS A 229 -19.40 29.20 -7.89
C LYS A 229 -18.55 30.45 -7.64
N LEU A 230 -17.85 30.96 -8.65
CA LEU A 230 -17.05 32.19 -8.55
C LEU A 230 -17.90 33.46 -8.56
N LYS A 231 -19.10 33.42 -9.14
CA LYS A 231 -20.06 34.54 -9.15
C LYS A 231 -20.91 34.64 -7.87
N LEU A 232 -20.77 33.68 -6.96
CA LEU A 232 -21.50 33.59 -5.69
C LEU A 232 -20.63 33.98 -4.48
N VAL A 233 -19.44 34.55 -4.72
CA VAL A 233 -18.50 35.09 -3.72
C VAL A 233 -18.39 36.59 -3.91
#